data_AF-A0AAE0DY50-F1
#
_entry.id   AF-A0AAE0DY50-F1
#
_cell.length_a   1.000
_cell.length_b   1.000
_cell.length_c   1.000
_cell.angle_alpha   90.00
_cell.angle_beta   90.00
_cell.angle_gamma   90.00
#
_symmetry.space_group_name_H-M   'P 1'
#
loop_
_entity.id
_entity.type
_entity.pdbx_description
1 polymer ?
#
loop_
_entity_poly.entity_id
_entity_poly.type
_entity_poly.pdbx_seq_one_letter_code
_entity_poly.pdbx_strand_id
1 'polypeptide(L)'
;MASWERLDHFLFSPAMLMWFPKLTQMGLPRALSDHHAIIVGEPNIDWGPSPFKVYNNWLEDKKLMGEALNGWKEFEVTSSKGFVLFSKVKAAKLRLKSWLSKVKREDNETDKLEDNLSKVEEKASVEGWSDGLRKERLRLLADL
;
A
#
# COMPACT_ATOMS: atom_id res chain seq x y z
N MET A 1 -7.64 18.95 28.96
CA MET A 1 -7.10 18.90 27.59
C MET A 1 -6.20 17.68 27.53
N ALA A 2 -6.57 16.65 26.78
CA ALA A 2 -5.66 15.53 26.55
C ALA A 2 -4.56 16.03 25.62
N SER A 3 -3.36 16.26 26.14
CA SER A 3 -2.18 16.46 25.30
C SER A 3 -1.81 15.11 24.71
N TRP A 4 -1.85 15.00 23.39
CA TRP A 4 -1.30 13.86 22.68
C TRP A 4 0.21 13.82 22.94
N GLU A 5 0.66 12.95 23.84
CA GLU A 5 2.10 12.80 24.10
C GLU A 5 2.74 12.00 22.97
N ARG A 6 3.81 12.55 22.38
CA ARG A 6 4.61 11.86 21.37
C ARG A 6 5.57 10.92 22.09
N LEU A 7 5.17 9.66 22.22
CA LEU A 7 5.94 8.63 22.95
C LEU A 7 6.94 7.89 22.04
N ASP A 8 6.68 7.85 20.74
CA ASP A 8 7.47 7.08 19.79
C ASP A 8 8.64 7.93 19.23
N HIS A 9 9.88 7.51 19.50
CA HIS A 9 11.10 8.23 19.11
C HIS A 9 12.15 7.30 18.49
N PHE A 10 12.90 7.83 17.52
CA PHE A 10 14.12 7.22 17.00
C PHE A 10 15.35 7.94 17.57
N LEU A 11 16.37 7.17 17.92
CA LEU A 11 17.66 7.70 18.38
C LEU A 11 18.70 7.50 17.28
N PHE A 12 19.48 8.55 17.00
CA PHE A 12 20.52 8.53 15.97
C PHE A 12 21.87 8.90 16.58
N SER A 13 22.93 8.23 16.12
CA SER A 13 24.29 8.67 16.40
C SER A 13 24.67 9.84 15.48
N PRO A 14 25.60 10.72 15.89
CA PRO A 14 26.11 11.77 15.01
C PRO A 14 26.68 11.20 13.69
N ALA A 15 27.32 10.03 13.73
CA ALA A 15 27.85 9.36 12.54
C ALA A 15 26.74 8.95 11.56
N MET A 16 25.57 8.50 12.03
CA MET A 16 24.44 8.20 11.14
C MET A 16 23.95 9.44 10.40
N LEU A 17 23.85 10.58 11.08
CA LEU A 17 23.41 11.82 10.44
C LEU A 17 24.42 12.33 9.40
N MET A 18 25.70 11.98 9.55
CA MET A 18 26.71 12.25 8.51
C MET A 18 26.55 11.37 7.27
N TRP A 19 26.18 10.10 7.44
CA TRP A 19 25.98 9.16 6.33
C TRP A 19 24.64 9.35 5.62
N PHE A 20 23.61 9.81 6.34
CA PHE A 20 22.27 10.05 5.84
C PHE A 20 21.88 11.52 6.06
N PRO A 21 22.50 12.48 5.34
CA PRO A 21 22.30 13.90 5.58
C PRO A 21 20.88 14.37 5.22
N LYS A 22 20.09 13.57 4.49
CA LYS A 22 18.70 13.88 4.13
C LYS A 22 17.69 13.06 4.92
N LEU A 23 18.11 12.43 6.02
CA LEU A 23 17.22 11.64 6.84
C LEU A 23 16.09 12.52 7.40
N THR A 24 14.85 12.16 7.11
CA THR A 24 13.65 12.85 7.62
C THR A 24 12.78 11.89 8.40
N GLN A 25 12.00 12.43 9.33
CA GLN A 25 10.98 11.70 10.07
C GLN A 25 9.61 12.17 9.62
N MET A 26 8.71 11.22 9.35
CA MET A 26 7.33 11.48 8.95
C MET A 26 6.38 10.65 9.81
N GLY A 27 5.30 11.27 10.28
CA GLY A 27 4.19 10.54 10.89
C GLY A 27 3.30 9.96 9.80
N LEU A 28 2.92 8.69 9.94
CA LEU A 28 1.92 8.06 9.07
C LEU A 28 0.51 8.31 9.62
N PRO A 29 -0.52 8.27 8.75
CA PRO A 29 -1.92 8.36 9.17
C PRO A 29 -2.26 7.32 10.25
N ARG A 30 -3.14 7.70 11.18
CA ARG A 30 -3.62 6.79 12.22
C ARG A 30 -4.72 5.91 11.64
N ALA A 31 -4.41 4.64 11.36
CA ALA A 31 -5.38 3.70 10.80
C ALA A 31 -6.04 2.83 11.89
N LEU A 32 -5.25 2.03 12.61
CA LEU A 32 -5.78 0.92 13.43
C LEU A 32 -5.21 0.81 14.85
N SER A 33 -4.16 1.57 15.17
CA SER A 33 -3.57 1.60 16.51
C SER A 33 -3.84 2.95 17.18
N ASP A 34 -3.90 2.94 18.50
CA ASP A 34 -3.84 4.13 19.34
C ASP A 34 -2.49 4.86 19.27
N HIS A 35 -1.44 4.19 18.76
CA HIS A 35 -0.16 4.80 18.41
C HIS A 35 -0.13 5.37 16.99
N HIS A 36 0.65 6.44 16.80
CA HIS A 36 0.98 6.93 15.46
C HIS A 36 2.24 6.24 14.97
N ALA A 37 2.14 5.51 13.87
CA ALA A 37 3.33 4.98 13.22
C ALA A 37 4.21 6.15 12.73
N ILE A 38 5.51 6.05 12.98
CA ILE A 38 6.50 7.02 12.56
C ILE A 38 7.49 6.30 11.65
N ILE A 39 7.70 6.85 10.47
CA ILE A 39 8.72 6.39 9.53
C ILE A 39 9.89 7.36 9.51
N VAL A 40 11.10 6.82 9.38
CA VAL A 40 12.31 7.59 9.14
C VAL A 40 12.95 7.11 7.85
N GLY A 41 13.29 8.05 6.97
CA GLY A 41 13.93 7.77 5.69
C GLY A 41 14.28 9.04 4.93
N GLU A 42 15.02 8.89 3.84
CA GLU A 42 15.28 10.01 2.93
C GLU A 42 14.10 10.15 1.95
N PRO A 43 13.49 11.35 1.85
CA PRO A 43 12.43 11.57 0.89
C PRO A 43 13.04 11.62 -0.52
N ASN A 44 12.49 10.84 -1.44
CA ASN A 44 12.89 10.74 -2.85
C ASN A 44 14.17 9.95 -3.16
N ILE A 45 14.27 8.71 -2.71
CA ILE A 45 15.24 7.78 -3.30
C ILE A 45 14.66 7.28 -4.63
N ASP A 46 15.16 7.82 -5.75
CA ASP A 46 14.89 7.28 -7.08
C ASP A 46 15.73 6.02 -7.30
N TRP A 47 15.09 4.86 -7.12
CA TRP A 47 15.70 3.55 -7.36
C TRP A 47 15.77 3.18 -8.85
N GLY A 48 15.42 4.11 -9.75
CA GLY A 48 15.29 3.89 -11.18
C GLY A 48 13.98 3.18 -11.54
N PRO A 49 13.83 2.75 -12.82
CA PRO A 49 12.65 2.04 -13.27
C PRO A 49 12.42 0.80 -12.42
N SER A 50 11.33 0.79 -11.65
CA SER A 50 10.96 -0.36 -10.84
C SER A 50 10.88 -1.59 -11.76
N PRO A 51 11.63 -2.68 -11.50
CA PRO A 51 11.29 -3.95 -12.12
C PRO A 51 9.83 -4.29 -11.76
N PHE A 52 9.20 -5.14 -12.55
CA PHE A 52 7.86 -5.64 -12.23
C PHE A 52 7.86 -6.21 -10.81
N LYS A 53 7.34 -5.43 -9.85
CA LYS A 53 7.29 -5.80 -8.44
C LYS A 53 6.13 -6.77 -8.28
N VAL A 54 6.45 -8.00 -7.89
CA VAL A 54 5.50 -8.94 -7.31
C VAL A 54 5.73 -8.88 -5.81
N TYR A 55 4.69 -8.58 -5.04
CA TYR A 55 4.78 -8.66 -3.59
C TYR A 55 4.53 -10.10 -3.13
N ASN A 56 5.18 -10.49 -2.04
CA ASN A 56 5.10 -11.86 -1.52
C ASN A 56 3.67 -12.26 -1.12
N ASN A 57 2.89 -11.33 -0.58
CA ASN A 57 1.48 -11.57 -0.24
C ASN A 57 0.64 -11.95 -1.48
N TRP A 58 0.98 -11.47 -2.67
CA TRP A 58 0.29 -11.86 -3.90
C TRP A 58 0.61 -13.29 -4.32
N LEU A 59 1.78 -13.83 -3.96
CA LEU A 59 2.10 -15.23 -4.19
C LEU A 59 1.26 -16.16 -3.31
N GLU A 60 0.79 -15.66 -2.16
CA GLU A 60 -0.13 -16.37 -1.27
C GLU A 60 -1.59 -16.30 -1.76
N ASP A 61 -1.94 -15.27 -2.56
CA ASP A 61 -3.25 -15.19 -3.19
C ASP A 61 -3.39 -16.30 -4.26
N LYS A 62 -4.26 -17.27 -3.95
CA LYS A 62 -4.61 -18.38 -4.83
C LYS A 62 -5.10 -17.91 -6.21
N LYS A 63 -5.62 -16.68 -6.33
CA LYS A 63 -6.06 -16.09 -7.60
C LYS A 63 -4.90 -15.74 -8.53
N LEU A 64 -3.71 -15.40 -8.02
CA LEU A 64 -2.57 -15.02 -8.86
C LEU A 64 -2.22 -16.13 -9.86
N MET A 65 -2.06 -17.34 -9.36
CA MET A 65 -1.76 -18.51 -10.19
C MET A 65 -2.93 -18.88 -11.11
N GLY A 66 -4.17 -18.70 -10.63
CA GLY A 66 -5.37 -18.87 -11.44
C GLY A 66 -5.39 -17.93 -12.65
N GLU A 67 -5.13 -16.64 -12.45
CA GLU A 67 -5.10 -15.63 -13.52
C GLU A 67 -3.96 -15.88 -14.51
N ALA A 68 -2.77 -16.25 -14.03
CA ALA A 68 -1.65 -16.64 -14.91
C ALA A 68 -2.01 -17.84 -15.79
N LEU A 69 -2.62 -18.87 -15.19
CA LEU A 69 -3.01 -20.09 -15.89
C LEU A 69 -4.14 -19.84 -16.89
N ASN A 70 -5.12 -19.01 -16.54
CA ASN A 70 -6.19 -18.61 -17.44
C ASN A 70 -5.63 -17.88 -18.66
N GLY A 71 -4.75 -16.88 -18.45
CA GLY A 71 -4.07 -16.19 -19.56
C GLY A 71 -3.23 -17.13 -20.44
N TRP A 72 -2.64 -18.17 -19.85
CA TRP A 72 -1.88 -19.19 -20.60
C TRP A 72 -2.77 -20.14 -21.42
N LYS A 73 -3.92 -20.54 -20.88
CA LYS A 73 -4.85 -21.51 -21.48
C LYS A 73 -5.75 -20.87 -22.53
N GLU A 74 -6.23 -19.66 -22.28
CA GLU A 74 -7.14 -18.94 -23.19
C GLU A 74 -6.44 -18.50 -24.49
N PHE A 75 -5.11 -18.40 -24.49
CA PHE A 75 -4.35 -18.02 -25.66
C PHE A 75 -3.90 -19.24 -26.47
N GLU A 76 -4.56 -19.47 -27.60
CA GLU A 76 -4.20 -20.47 -28.60
C GLU A 76 -3.73 -19.81 -29.89
N VAL A 77 -2.55 -20.20 -30.36
CA VAL A 77 -2.02 -19.79 -31.65
C VAL A 77 -1.27 -20.96 -32.28
N THR A 78 -1.43 -21.15 -33.59
CA THR A 78 -0.68 -22.14 -34.35
C THR A 78 0.48 -21.46 -35.05
N SER A 79 1.71 -21.72 -34.58
CA SER A 79 2.95 -21.16 -35.14
C SER A 79 4.16 -22.02 -34.73
N SER A 80 5.38 -21.52 -34.93
CA SER A 80 6.58 -22.16 -34.39
C SER A 80 6.49 -22.31 -32.87
N LYS A 81 7.04 -23.40 -32.32
CA LYS A 81 6.99 -23.68 -30.87
C LYS A 81 7.50 -22.51 -30.02
N GLY A 82 8.56 -21.83 -30.49
CA GLY A 82 9.11 -20.65 -29.82
C GLY A 82 8.14 -19.47 -29.80
N PHE A 83 7.46 -19.20 -30.93
CA PHE A 83 6.45 -18.15 -30.99
C PHE A 83 5.22 -18.47 -30.14
N VAL A 84 4.78 -19.74 -30.13
CA VAL A 84 3.68 -20.20 -29.27
C VAL A 84 4.03 -19.97 -27.81
N LEU A 85 5.23 -20.39 -27.37
CA LEU A 85 5.70 -20.18 -25.99
C LEU A 85 5.75 -18.69 -25.64
N PHE A 86 6.40 -17.87 -26.47
CA PHE A 86 6.50 -16.43 -26.26
C PHE A 86 5.12 -15.79 -26.12
N SER A 87 4.19 -16.16 -27.00
CA SER A 87 2.85 -15.57 -27.01
C SER A 87 2.04 -16.00 -25.78
N LYS A 88 2.18 -17.24 -25.32
CA LYS A 88 1.54 -17.70 -24.07
C LYS A 88 2.09 -17.00 -22.83
N VAL A 89 3.41 -16.84 -22.74
CA VAL A 89 4.04 -16.06 -21.65
C VAL A 89 3.56 -14.60 -21.68
N LYS A 90 3.48 -14.01 -22.89
CA LYS A 90 2.97 -12.65 -23.08
C LYS A 90 1.51 -12.53 -22.65
N ALA A 91 0.65 -13.49 -22.99
CA ALA A 91 -0.75 -13.51 -22.60
C ALA A 91 -0.92 -13.63 -21.08
N ALA A 92 -0.21 -14.56 -20.43
CA ALA A 92 -0.19 -14.68 -18.97
C ALA A 92 0.28 -13.38 -18.28
N LYS A 93 1.35 -12.75 -18.79
CA LYS A 93 1.82 -11.45 -18.29
C LYS A 93 0.77 -10.35 -18.41
N LEU A 94 0.06 -10.25 -19.53
CA LEU A 94 -1.00 -9.25 -19.72
C LEU A 94 -2.18 -9.48 -18.77
N ARG A 95 -2.56 -10.75 -18.57
CA ARG A 95 -3.61 -11.12 -17.63
C ARG A 95 -3.25 -10.74 -16.20
N LEU A 96 -2.03 -11.08 -15.76
CA LEU A 96 -1.49 -10.69 -14.46
C LEU A 96 -1.43 -9.16 -14.28
N LYS A 97 -1.04 -8.41 -15.32
CA LYS A 97 -1.08 -6.94 -15.27
C LYS A 97 -2.49 -6.40 -15.07
N SER A 98 -3.49 -6.98 -15.75
CA SER A 98 -4.89 -6.58 -15.61
C SER A 98 -5.43 -6.87 -14.21
N TRP A 99 -5.15 -8.07 -13.70
CA TRP A 99 -5.47 -8.46 -12.32
C TRP A 99 -4.81 -7.52 -11.31
N LEU A 100 -3.51 -7.25 -11.47
CA LEU A 100 -2.77 -6.33 -10.62
C LEU A 100 -3.40 -4.93 -10.58
N SER A 101 -3.82 -4.40 -11.73
CA SER A 101 -4.51 -3.11 -11.76
C SER A 101 -5.85 -3.11 -11.01
N LYS A 102 -6.51 -4.26 -10.86
CA LYS A 102 -7.72 -4.39 -10.03
C LYS A 102 -7.38 -4.41 -8.56
N VAL A 103 -6.39 -5.23 -8.14
CA VAL A 103 -5.92 -5.28 -6.75
C VAL A 103 -5.47 -3.90 -6.27
N LYS A 104 -4.65 -3.19 -7.08
CA LYS A 104 -4.24 -1.81 -6.76
C LYS A 104 -5.41 -0.83 -6.63
N ARG A 105 -6.52 -1.07 -7.33
CA ARG A 105 -7.70 -0.22 -7.19
C ARG A 105 -8.39 -0.48 -5.86
N GLU A 106 -8.49 -1.75 -5.45
CA GLU A 106 -9.01 -2.13 -4.14
C GLU A 106 -8.15 -1.52 -3.04
N ASP A 107 -6.81 -1.65 -3.13
CA ASP A 107 -5.85 -1.02 -2.21
C ASP A 107 -6.06 0.51 -2.12
N ASN A 108 -6.25 1.19 -3.27
CA ASN A 108 -6.54 2.63 -3.30
C ASN A 108 -7.86 3.02 -2.62
N GLU A 109 -8.88 2.15 -2.60
CA GLU A 109 -10.13 2.45 -1.88
C GLU A 109 -9.93 2.34 -0.37
N THR A 110 -9.18 1.34 0.09
CA THR A 110 -8.72 1.24 1.48
C THR A 110 -7.90 2.46 1.89
N ASP A 111 -6.94 2.91 1.06
CA ASP A 111 -6.14 4.12 1.33
C ASP A 111 -7.02 5.37 1.52
N LYS A 112 -8.11 5.50 0.74
CA LYS A 112 -9.06 6.61 0.89
C LYS A 112 -9.87 6.51 2.19
N LEU A 113 -10.26 5.30 2.59
CA LEU A 113 -10.98 5.08 3.84
C LEU A 113 -10.07 5.43 5.03
N GLU A 114 -8.80 5.04 5.00
CA GLU A 114 -7.81 5.41 6.01
C GLU A 114 -7.57 6.93 6.07
N ASP A 115 -7.45 7.61 4.93
CA ASP A 115 -7.30 9.06 4.87
C ASP A 115 -8.53 9.79 5.43
N ASN A 116 -9.74 9.32 5.11
CA ASN A 116 -10.98 9.85 5.67
C ASN A 116 -11.06 9.62 7.18
N LEU A 117 -10.64 8.45 7.67
CA LEU A 117 -10.59 8.15 9.09
C LEU A 117 -9.64 9.10 9.81
N SER A 118 -8.44 9.32 9.25
CA SER A 118 -7.45 10.27 9.79
C SER A 118 -8.01 11.68 9.89
N LYS A 119 -8.76 12.15 8.88
CA LYS A 119 -9.43 13.48 8.91
C LYS A 119 -10.49 13.59 10.00
N VAL A 120 -11.28 12.55 10.22
CA VAL A 120 -12.28 12.52 11.30
C VAL A 120 -11.60 12.60 12.66
N GLU A 121 -10.50 11.88 12.86
CA GLU A 121 -9.75 11.91 14.11
C GLU A 121 -9.03 13.24 14.34
N GLU A 122 -8.49 13.87 13.29
CA GLU A 122 -7.90 15.20 13.37
C GLU A 122 -8.95 16.24 13.78
N LYS A 123 -10.13 16.22 13.16
CA LYS A 123 -11.25 17.09 13.56
C LYS A 123 -11.65 16.87 15.02
N ALA A 124 -11.80 15.61 15.44
CA ALA A 124 -12.12 15.28 16.82
C ALA A 124 -11.02 15.72 17.81
N SER A 125 -9.76 15.76 17.38
CA SER A 125 -8.65 16.27 18.20
C SER A 125 -8.73 17.78 18.42
N VAL A 126 -9.24 18.54 17.45
CA VAL A 126 -9.35 20.01 17.53
C VAL A 126 -10.64 20.42 18.26
N GLU A 127 -11.77 19.81 17.90
CA GLU A 127 -13.11 20.23 18.34
C GLU A 127 -13.66 19.38 19.49
N GLY A 128 -13.04 18.24 19.79
CA GLY A 128 -13.54 17.24 20.72
C GLY A 128 -14.48 16.21 20.06
N TRP A 129 -14.68 15.08 20.74
CA TRP A 129 -15.55 14.01 20.22
C TRP A 129 -17.03 14.33 20.38
N SER A 130 -17.70 14.55 19.24
CA SER A 130 -19.17 14.61 19.13
C SER A 130 -19.76 13.24 18.76
N ASP A 131 -21.05 13.05 19.02
CA ASP A 131 -21.75 11.80 18.64
C ASP A 131 -21.81 11.59 17.13
N GLY A 132 -21.80 12.67 16.35
CA GLY A 132 -21.70 12.61 14.89
C GLY A 132 -20.35 12.03 14.45
N LEU A 133 -19.24 12.58 14.97
CA LEU A 133 -17.90 12.12 14.64
C LEU A 133 -17.65 10.66 15.10
N ARG A 134 -18.19 10.27 16.26
CA ARG A 134 -18.10 8.87 16.73
C ARG A 134 -18.82 7.90 15.78
N LYS A 135 -20.03 8.25 15.33
CA LYS A 135 -20.79 7.42 14.37
C LYS A 135 -20.08 7.34 13.02
N GLU A 136 -19.54 8.44 12.53
CA GLU A 136 -18.79 8.49 11.28
C GLU A 136 -17.52 7.62 11.36
N ARG A 137 -16.75 7.73 12.45
CA ARG A 137 -15.59 6.88 12.71
C ARG A 137 -15.95 5.39 12.71
N LEU A 138 -17.01 5.00 13.42
CA LEU A 138 -17.45 3.60 13.48
C LEU A 138 -17.90 3.08 12.12
N ARG A 139 -18.52 3.93 11.29
CA ARG A 139 -18.88 3.58 9.92
C ARG A 139 -17.64 3.32 9.07
N LEU A 140 -16.67 4.24 9.08
CA LEU A 140 -15.43 4.09 8.32
C LEU A 140 -14.65 2.84 8.73
N LEU A 141 -14.61 2.52 10.03
CA LEU A 141 -13.98 1.30 10.54
C LEU A 141 -14.73 0.01 10.16
N ALA A 142 -16.04 0.08 9.92
CA ALA A 142 -16.80 -1.08 9.46
C ALA A 142 -16.64 -1.33 7.95
N ASP A 143 -16.29 -0.28 7.20
CA ASP A 143 -16.04 -0.33 5.76
C ASP A 143 -14.56 -0.61 5.42
N LEU A 144 -13.66 -0.57 6.42
CA LEU A 144 -12.22 -0.90 6.32
C LEU A 144 -11.98 -2.41 6.34
#